data_AF-X0WSC9-F1
#
_entry.id   AF-X0WSC9-F1
#
_cell.length_a   1.000
_cell.length_b   1.000
_cell.length_c   1.000
_cell.angle_alpha   90.00
_cell.angle_beta   90.00
_cell.angle_gamma   90.00
#
_symmetry.space_group_name_H-M   'P 1'
#
loop_
_entity.id
_entity.type
_entity.pdbx_description
1 polymer ?
#
loop_
_entity_poly.entity_id
_entity_poly.type
_entity_poly.pdbx_seq_one_letter_code
_entity_poly.pdbx_strand_id
1 'polypeptide(L)'
;VILLSVFFVTTIAFSQENNKVYKGGNLSENKTCITNTSCDGTPDYRNCVEESYRKLQYKTSIYGEVPKPGSGIRLGIYQIQAAYSEGATEKNMKLLVEAVKLAKKFDVQLLSFPELYVPGYTLSPEDVRNIAEYKDGPSITKARETAKKYNMALLVPYAEKVDESDGITRYYDAIAVINENGELLNSYKKTQLYGQQERDNWSFGTSDYPVYNIFNFPVGVLNCYECEFPELQRILALNGAKLIVGPTAADNYYRLPDG
;
A
#
# COMPACT_ATOMS: atom_id res chain seq x y z
N VAL A 1 -4.27 -11.36 9.55
CA VAL A 1 -3.25 -11.01 10.58
C VAL A 1 -2.64 -9.68 10.18
N ILE A 2 -2.88 -8.59 10.93
CA ILE A 2 -2.23 -7.30 10.65
C ILE A 2 -1.02 -7.19 11.57
N LEU A 3 0.15 -7.61 11.09
CA LEU A 3 1.41 -7.42 11.81
C LEU A 3 2.04 -6.07 11.39
N LEU A 4 1.68 -5.02 12.12
CA LEU A 4 2.44 -3.76 12.12
C LEU A 4 3.52 -3.86 13.21
N SER A 5 4.74 -4.27 12.85
CA SER A 5 5.89 -4.13 13.73
C SER A 5 6.38 -2.68 13.69
N VAL A 6 5.97 -1.90 14.69
CA VAL A 6 6.25 -0.46 14.83
C VAL A 6 7.62 -0.24 15.44
N PHE A 7 8.51 0.45 14.71
CA PHE A 7 9.43 1.43 15.30
C PHE A 7 9.48 2.67 14.38
N PHE A 8 9.02 3.81 14.89
CA PHE A 8 9.03 5.15 14.28
C PHE A 8 8.40 5.32 12.88
N VAL A 9 7.21 4.76 12.66
CA VAL A 9 6.42 5.03 11.44
C VAL A 9 5.17 5.79 11.80
N THR A 10 5.06 7.02 11.31
CA THR A 10 3.80 7.76 11.32
C THR A 10 2.99 7.30 10.13
N THR A 11 1.87 6.62 10.37
CA THR A 11 1.00 6.13 9.29
C THR A 11 -0.17 7.09 9.10
N ILE A 12 -0.39 7.53 7.87
CA ILE A 12 -1.57 8.29 7.45
C ILE A 12 -2.37 7.39 6.50
N ALA A 13 -3.55 6.95 6.94
CA ALA A 13 -4.49 6.22 6.11
C ALA A 13 -5.49 7.19 5.47
N PHE A 14 -5.68 7.08 4.15
CA PHE A 14 -6.70 7.80 3.39
C PHE A 14 -7.78 6.81 2.94
N SER A 15 -9.06 7.09 3.21
CA SER A 15 -10.20 6.38 2.59
C SER A 15 -11.25 7.37 2.07
N GLN A 16 -11.96 6.96 1.02
CA GLN A 16 -12.77 7.82 0.15
C GLN A 16 -14.15 8.17 0.71
N GLU A 17 -14.58 7.60 1.85
CA GLU A 17 -15.99 7.69 2.24
C GLU A 17 -16.47 9.10 2.60
N ASN A 18 -15.59 10.07 2.85
CA ASN A 18 -15.98 11.48 2.91
C ASN A 18 -14.76 12.35 2.63
N ASN A 19 -14.87 13.32 1.72
CA ASN A 19 -13.89 14.40 1.46
C ASN A 19 -13.66 15.34 2.68
N LYS A 20 -13.61 14.81 3.90
CA LYS A 20 -13.42 15.55 5.16
C LYS A 20 -12.07 15.20 5.76
N VAL A 21 -11.15 16.15 5.69
CA VAL A 21 -9.89 16.15 6.44
C VAL A 21 -10.21 16.59 7.87
N TYR A 22 -10.12 15.67 8.83
CA TYR A 22 -10.22 16.01 10.25
C TYR A 22 -8.82 16.29 10.79
N LYS A 23 -8.52 17.56 11.09
CA LYS A 23 -7.35 17.93 11.90
C LYS A 23 -7.68 17.55 13.35
N GLY A 24 -6.90 16.67 13.95
CA GLY A 24 -7.01 16.36 15.38
C GLY A 24 -6.74 17.63 16.20
N GLY A 25 -7.79 18.17 16.83
CA GLY A 25 -7.65 19.12 17.92
C GLY A 25 -7.26 18.39 19.21
N ASN A 26 -6.53 19.08 20.08
CA ASN A 26 -6.18 18.57 21.40
C ASN A 26 -7.44 18.14 22.17
N LEU A 27 -7.31 17.02 22.89
CA LEU A 27 -8.30 16.50 23.82
C LEU A 27 -8.72 17.59 24.82
N SER A 28 -9.94 18.08 24.70
CA SER A 28 -10.69 18.58 25.85
C SER A 28 -11.71 17.50 26.23
N GLU A 29 -11.69 17.19 27.52
CA GLU A 29 -12.47 16.19 28.24
C GLU A 29 -13.98 16.20 27.93
N ASN A 30 -14.61 15.09 28.31
CA ASN A 30 -16.05 14.79 28.33
C ASN A 30 -16.67 14.18 27.08
N LYS A 31 -16.60 12.83 27.01
CA LYS A 31 -17.77 12.03 26.61
C LYS A 31 -17.91 10.81 27.50
N THR A 32 -18.93 10.86 28.35
CA THR A 32 -19.48 9.79 29.18
C THR A 32 -19.68 8.53 28.32
N CYS A 33 -18.99 7.44 28.66
CA CYS A 33 -19.37 6.12 28.17
C CYS A 33 -20.73 5.79 28.81
N ILE A 34 -21.77 5.62 27.98
CA ILE A 34 -23.01 4.99 28.43
C ILE A 34 -22.66 3.51 28.61
N THR A 35 -22.40 3.12 29.86
CA THR A 35 -22.09 1.77 30.27
C THR A 35 -23.35 0.90 30.24
N ASN A 36 -23.63 0.29 29.10
CA ASN A 36 -24.38 -0.97 29.09
C ASN A 36 -23.36 -2.11 29.15
N THR A 37 -22.78 -2.30 30.34
CA THR A 37 -21.95 -3.46 30.67
C THR A 37 -22.87 -4.67 30.91
N SER A 38 -22.50 -5.84 30.39
CA SER A 38 -23.01 -7.10 30.93
C SER A 38 -22.61 -7.21 32.42
N CYS A 39 -23.33 -8.05 33.17
CA CYS A 39 -23.22 -8.15 34.63
C CYS A 39 -21.82 -8.56 35.15
N ASP A 40 -20.88 -8.87 34.27
CA ASP A 40 -19.49 -9.25 34.55
C ASP A 40 -18.48 -8.12 34.22
N GLY A 41 -18.94 -6.95 33.76
CA GLY A 41 -18.06 -5.84 33.42
C GLY A 41 -17.31 -6.00 32.09
N THR A 42 -17.60 -7.03 31.29
CA THR A 42 -17.13 -7.05 29.91
C THR A 42 -17.96 -6.06 29.07
N PRO A 43 -17.31 -5.26 28.20
CA PRO A 43 -18.03 -4.42 27.25
C PRO A 43 -18.87 -5.30 26.32
N ASP A 44 -20.13 -4.93 26.08
CA ASP A 44 -20.96 -5.60 25.07
C ASP A 44 -20.29 -5.47 23.69
N TYR A 45 -19.71 -6.58 23.24
CA TYR A 45 -18.85 -6.67 22.07
C TYR A 45 -19.57 -6.19 20.79
N ARG A 46 -20.87 -6.48 20.67
CA ARG A 46 -21.67 -6.10 19.48
C ARG A 46 -21.81 -4.60 19.32
N ASN A 47 -21.91 -3.85 20.42
CA ASN A 47 -22.12 -2.42 20.37
C ASN A 47 -20.81 -1.62 20.42
N CYS A 48 -19.78 -2.12 21.10
CA CYS A 48 -18.54 -1.39 21.30
C CYS A 48 -17.53 -1.61 20.16
N VAL A 49 -17.48 -2.82 19.60
CA VAL A 49 -16.43 -3.24 18.66
C VAL A 49 -16.91 -3.15 17.21
N GLU A 50 -18.11 -3.63 16.87
CA GLU A 50 -18.64 -3.51 15.50
C GLU A 50 -18.88 -2.06 15.06
N GLU A 51 -19.38 -1.19 15.94
CA GLU A 51 -19.46 0.24 15.61
C GLU A 51 -18.08 0.88 15.44
N SER A 52 -17.05 0.38 16.13
CA SER A 52 -15.68 0.87 16.02
C SER A 52 -14.96 0.40 14.76
N TYR A 53 -15.29 -0.79 14.24
CA TYR A 53 -14.75 -1.30 12.98
C TYR A 53 -15.47 -0.72 11.75
N ARG A 54 -16.78 -0.45 11.84
CA ARG A 54 -17.56 0.20 10.77
C ARG A 54 -17.27 1.69 10.66
N LYS A 55 -16.99 2.36 11.79
CA LYS A 55 -16.38 3.69 11.77
C LYS A 55 -14.89 3.49 11.59
N LEU A 56 -14.41 3.33 10.35
CA LEU A 56 -12.98 3.49 10.01
C LEU A 56 -12.43 4.66 10.83
N GLN A 57 -11.75 4.37 11.94
CA GLN A 57 -11.19 5.41 12.78
C GLN A 57 -9.96 5.88 12.02
N TYR A 58 -10.14 6.92 11.20
CA TYR A 58 -9.04 7.69 10.64
C TYR A 58 -8.30 8.36 11.79
N LYS A 59 -7.47 7.60 12.51
CA LYS A 59 -6.55 8.17 13.48
C LYS A 59 -5.32 8.64 12.71
N THR A 60 -5.39 9.86 12.20
CA THR A 60 -4.21 10.58 11.71
C THR A 60 -3.38 11.03 12.91
N SER A 61 -2.68 10.09 13.55
CA SER A 61 -1.69 10.42 14.57
C SER A 61 -0.39 10.81 13.87
N ILE A 62 -0.30 12.07 13.45
CA ILE A 62 0.87 12.60 12.78
C ILE A 62 1.79 13.23 13.83
N TYR A 63 3.03 12.73 13.99
CA TYR A 63 4.03 13.49 14.77
C TYR A 63 4.18 14.87 14.13
N GLY A 64 4.17 15.94 14.93
CA GLY A 64 4.11 17.30 14.41
C GLY A 64 5.19 17.61 13.38
N GLU A 65 6.41 17.09 13.58
CA GLU A 65 7.54 17.28 12.68
C GLU A 65 7.71 16.11 11.70
N VAL A 66 8.13 16.43 10.48
CA VAL A 66 8.49 15.43 9.46
C VAL A 66 9.81 14.79 9.85
N PRO A 67 9.94 13.46 9.84
CA PRO A 67 11.22 12.81 10.11
C PRO A 67 12.33 13.33 9.19
N LYS A 68 13.50 13.62 9.77
CA LYS A 68 14.69 13.96 8.98
C LYS A 68 15.14 12.74 8.18
N PRO A 69 15.73 12.92 6.98
CA PRO A 69 16.25 11.82 6.19
C PRO A 69 17.10 10.85 7.03
N GLY A 70 16.82 9.55 6.93
CA GLY A 70 17.50 8.47 7.66
C GLY A 70 17.11 8.27 9.13
N SER A 71 16.41 9.22 9.76
CA SER A 71 15.92 9.06 11.15
C SER A 71 14.56 8.38 11.26
N GLY A 72 13.81 8.32 10.16
CA GLY A 72 12.46 7.79 10.08
C GLY A 72 11.82 8.14 8.75
N ILE A 73 10.57 7.75 8.58
CA ILE A 73 9.80 8.07 7.39
C ILE A 73 8.33 8.34 7.73
N ARG A 74 7.73 9.33 7.06
CA ARG A 74 6.28 9.54 7.09
C ARG A 74 5.63 8.75 5.96
N LEU A 75 4.92 7.68 6.32
CA LEU A 75 4.26 6.76 5.40
C LEU A 75 2.79 7.14 5.20
N GLY A 76 2.39 7.31 3.95
CA GLY A 76 1.00 7.35 3.52
C GLY A 76 0.59 5.99 2.96
N ILE A 77 -0.58 5.51 3.35
CA ILE A 77 -1.20 4.31 2.77
C ILE A 77 -2.51 4.74 2.13
N TYR A 78 -2.62 4.54 0.81
CA TYR A 78 -3.82 4.87 0.06
C TYR A 78 -4.75 3.66 0.00
N GLN A 79 -5.85 3.70 0.74
CA GLN A 79 -6.87 2.65 0.73
C GLN A 79 -8.05 3.11 -0.10
N ILE A 80 -8.27 2.46 -1.24
CA ILE A 80 -9.29 2.86 -2.20
C ILE A 80 -9.88 1.64 -2.90
N GLN A 81 -11.15 1.76 -3.28
CA GLN A 81 -11.73 0.96 -4.36
C GLN A 81 -11.20 1.50 -5.70
N ALA A 82 -10.10 0.95 -6.20
CA ALA A 82 -9.56 1.33 -7.49
C ALA A 82 -10.60 1.08 -8.61
N ALA A 83 -10.56 1.90 -9.66
CA ALA A 83 -11.31 1.59 -10.86
C ALA A 83 -10.82 0.27 -11.44
N TYR A 84 -11.75 -0.50 -12.02
CA TYR A 84 -11.48 -1.75 -12.73
C TYR A 84 -12.17 -1.68 -14.10
N SER A 85 -11.83 -2.59 -15.03
CA SER A 85 -12.30 -2.66 -16.42
C SER A 85 -11.80 -1.55 -17.36
N GLU A 86 -12.48 -1.35 -18.49
CA GLU A 86 -12.06 -0.42 -19.55
C GLU A 86 -11.85 1.01 -19.02
N GLY A 87 -10.69 1.59 -19.36
CA GLY A 87 -10.28 2.92 -18.91
C GLY A 87 -9.91 3.01 -17.42
N ALA A 88 -9.78 1.88 -16.71
CA ALA A 88 -9.34 1.85 -15.31
C ALA A 88 -7.97 2.50 -15.12
N THR A 89 -6.98 2.14 -15.95
CA THR A 89 -5.63 2.71 -15.91
C THR A 89 -5.64 4.24 -15.90
N GLU A 90 -6.35 4.86 -16.85
CA GLU A 90 -6.41 6.32 -16.92
C GLU A 90 -7.09 6.94 -15.68
N LYS A 91 -8.18 6.35 -15.21
CA LYS A 91 -8.90 6.81 -14.01
C LYS A 91 -8.02 6.69 -12.76
N ASN A 92 -7.35 5.55 -12.58
CA ASN A 92 -6.48 5.28 -11.43
C ASN A 92 -5.25 6.17 -11.46
N MET A 93 -4.67 6.45 -12.62
CA MET A 93 -3.55 7.39 -12.71
C MET A 93 -3.95 8.84 -12.42
N LYS A 94 -5.17 9.26 -12.78
CA LYS A 94 -5.72 10.55 -12.33
C LYS A 94 -5.88 10.60 -10.81
N LEU A 95 -6.47 9.55 -10.22
CA LEU A 95 -6.63 9.42 -8.76
C LEU A 95 -5.30 9.38 -8.02
N LEU A 96 -4.27 8.75 -8.58
CA LEU A 96 -2.92 8.71 -8.02
C LEU A 96 -2.35 10.12 -7.85
N VAL A 97 -2.49 10.96 -8.89
CA VAL A 97 -2.00 12.34 -8.82
C VAL A 97 -2.75 13.15 -7.76
N GLU A 98 -4.07 12.96 -7.63
CA GLU A 98 -4.85 13.61 -6.57
C GLU A 98 -4.48 13.09 -5.16
N ALA A 99 -4.24 11.79 -5.02
CA ALA A 99 -3.77 11.18 -3.77
C ALA A 99 -2.40 11.76 -3.36
N VAL A 100 -1.46 11.89 -4.30
CA VAL A 100 -0.15 12.52 -4.04
C VAL A 100 -0.31 13.98 -3.62
N LYS A 101 -1.16 14.76 -4.30
CA LYS A 101 -1.45 16.16 -3.91
C LYS A 101 -2.01 16.25 -2.50
N LEU A 102 -2.91 15.34 -2.12
CA LEU A 102 -3.47 15.28 -0.77
C LEU A 102 -2.41 14.89 0.25
N ALA A 103 -1.67 13.81 -0.01
CA ALA A 103 -0.59 13.31 0.83
C ALA A 103 0.49 14.38 1.06
N LYS A 104 0.77 15.22 0.06
CA LYS A 104 1.71 16.34 0.20
C LYS A 104 1.28 17.36 1.26
N LYS A 105 -0.02 17.58 1.47
CA LYS A 105 -0.53 18.48 2.53
C LYS A 105 -0.19 18.00 3.94
N PHE A 106 0.21 16.74 4.08
CA PHE A 106 0.64 16.13 5.32
C PHE A 106 2.12 15.75 5.30
N ASP A 107 2.89 16.26 4.34
CA ASP A 107 4.32 16.00 4.18
C ASP A 107 4.69 14.50 4.17
N VAL A 108 3.83 13.68 3.55
CA VAL A 108 4.13 12.27 3.32
C VAL A 108 5.41 12.15 2.49
N GLN A 109 6.31 11.26 2.92
CA GLN A 109 7.59 10.99 2.25
C GLN A 109 7.48 9.76 1.34
N LEU A 110 6.76 8.72 1.77
CA LEU A 110 6.49 7.53 0.97
C LEU A 110 4.99 7.28 0.92
N LEU A 111 4.41 7.18 -0.28
CA LEU A 111 3.01 6.83 -0.48
C LEU A 111 2.88 5.46 -1.16
N SER A 112 2.13 4.56 -0.52
CA SER A 112 1.87 3.22 -1.04
C SER A 112 0.44 3.11 -1.58
N PHE A 113 0.32 2.51 -2.76
CA PHE A 113 -0.95 2.14 -3.39
C PHE A 113 -1.24 0.64 -3.17
N PRO A 114 -2.50 0.19 -3.30
CA PRO A 114 -2.85 -1.23 -3.17
C PRO A 114 -2.32 -2.05 -4.34
N GLU A 115 -2.27 -3.37 -4.17
CA GLU A 115 -1.83 -4.32 -5.21
C GLU A 115 -2.66 -4.18 -6.50
N LEU A 116 -1.99 -4.34 -7.66
CA LEU A 116 -2.56 -4.14 -9.00
C LEU A 116 -3.39 -2.84 -9.15
N TYR A 117 -3.04 -1.79 -8.42
CA TYR A 117 -3.77 -0.52 -8.42
C TYR A 117 -3.93 0.11 -9.80
N VAL A 118 -2.84 0.16 -10.59
CA VAL A 118 -2.86 0.84 -11.90
C VAL A 118 -3.95 0.24 -12.80
N PRO A 119 -3.92 -1.07 -13.12
CA PRO A 119 -4.94 -1.67 -13.97
C PRO A 119 -6.28 -1.96 -13.29
N GLY A 120 -6.30 -2.09 -11.97
CA GLY A 120 -7.37 -2.73 -11.22
C GLY A 120 -7.19 -4.25 -11.12
N TYR A 121 -7.70 -4.85 -10.05
CA TYR A 121 -7.39 -6.24 -9.66
C TYR A 121 -8.13 -7.33 -10.48
N THR A 122 -9.31 -7.02 -11.02
CA THR A 122 -10.17 -8.00 -11.72
C THR A 122 -9.71 -8.22 -13.16
N LEU A 123 -8.68 -9.06 -13.35
CA LEU A 123 -8.04 -9.31 -14.65
C LEU A 123 -8.14 -10.78 -15.06
N SER A 124 -8.42 -11.02 -16.34
CA SER A 124 -8.22 -12.31 -17.02
C SER A 124 -6.87 -12.35 -17.77
N PRO A 125 -6.38 -13.53 -18.19
CA PRO A 125 -5.13 -13.60 -18.96
C PRO A 125 -5.18 -12.81 -20.27
N GLU A 126 -6.37 -12.63 -20.87
CA GLU A 126 -6.56 -11.80 -22.05
C GLU A 126 -6.46 -10.31 -21.69
N ASP A 127 -7.12 -9.87 -20.62
CA ASP A 127 -7.03 -8.50 -20.14
C ASP A 127 -5.58 -8.11 -19.86
N VAL A 128 -4.85 -8.97 -19.12
CA VAL A 128 -3.44 -8.77 -18.77
C VAL A 128 -2.59 -8.46 -20.01
N ARG A 129 -2.77 -9.19 -21.11
CA ARG A 129 -1.99 -8.95 -22.35
C ARG A 129 -2.26 -7.59 -22.97
N ASN A 130 -3.50 -7.10 -22.84
CA ASN A 130 -3.94 -5.83 -23.43
C ASN A 130 -3.52 -4.62 -22.59
N ILE A 131 -3.43 -4.79 -21.27
CA ILE A 131 -3.26 -3.68 -20.32
C ILE A 131 -1.86 -3.61 -19.67
N ALA A 132 -1.08 -4.70 -19.70
CA ALA A 132 0.24 -4.71 -19.09
C ALA A 132 1.21 -3.75 -19.80
N GLU A 133 2.00 -3.04 -19.01
CA GLU A 133 2.95 -2.03 -19.47
C GLU A 133 4.38 -2.49 -19.23
N TYR A 134 5.32 -2.03 -20.06
CA TYR A 134 6.74 -2.14 -19.72
C TYR A 134 7.06 -1.23 -18.53
N LYS A 135 8.19 -1.47 -17.85
CA LYS A 135 8.65 -0.65 -16.71
C LYS A 135 8.88 0.84 -17.03
N ASP A 136 9.03 1.19 -18.29
CA ASP A 136 9.12 2.55 -18.81
C ASP A 136 7.85 3.01 -19.54
N GLY A 137 6.75 2.28 -19.35
CA GLY A 137 5.44 2.59 -19.88
C GLY A 137 4.83 3.91 -19.37
N PRO A 138 3.69 4.32 -19.94
CA PRO A 138 3.08 5.62 -19.66
C PRO A 138 2.69 5.80 -18.19
N SER A 139 2.16 4.77 -17.53
CA SER A 139 1.75 4.86 -16.12
C SER A 139 2.95 5.04 -15.20
N ILE A 140 4.03 4.28 -15.41
CA ILE A 140 5.24 4.37 -14.59
C ILE A 140 5.98 5.68 -14.86
N THR A 141 6.08 6.10 -16.13
CA THR A 141 6.63 7.41 -16.48
C THR A 141 5.86 8.53 -15.77
N LYS A 142 4.53 8.46 -15.77
CA LYS A 142 3.70 9.47 -15.09
C LYS A 142 3.88 9.46 -13.57
N ALA A 143 3.99 8.27 -12.97
CA ALA A 143 4.27 8.14 -11.54
C ALA A 143 5.64 8.72 -11.17
N ARG A 144 6.67 8.49 -11.98
CA ARG A 144 8.03 9.04 -11.79
C ARG A 144 8.06 10.56 -11.86
N GLU A 145 7.40 11.15 -12.85
CA GLU A 145 7.24 12.61 -12.95
C GLU A 145 6.54 13.17 -11.71
N THR A 146 5.50 12.48 -11.25
CA THR A 146 4.70 12.89 -10.09
C THR A 146 5.52 12.81 -8.81
N ALA A 147 6.24 11.70 -8.59
CA ALA A 147 7.15 11.52 -7.46
C ALA A 147 8.16 12.66 -7.36
N LYS A 148 8.87 12.93 -8.46
CA LYS A 148 9.86 14.02 -8.56
C LYS A 148 9.22 15.38 -8.29
N LYS A 149 8.07 15.67 -8.90
CA LYS A 149 7.39 16.97 -8.77
C LYS A 149 7.00 17.28 -7.33
N TYR A 150 6.56 16.27 -6.59
CA TYR A 150 6.08 16.44 -5.21
C TYR A 150 7.13 16.11 -4.14
N ASN A 151 8.33 15.69 -4.55
CA ASN A 151 9.40 15.19 -3.68
C ASN A 151 8.83 14.14 -2.71
N MET A 152 8.34 13.03 -3.28
CA MET A 152 7.65 11.95 -2.58
C MET A 152 7.95 10.64 -3.29
N ALA A 153 8.42 9.64 -2.56
CA ALA A 153 8.60 8.30 -3.07
C ALA A 153 7.25 7.57 -3.18
N LEU A 154 7.12 6.70 -4.17
CA LEU A 154 5.87 6.00 -4.47
C LEU A 154 6.12 4.50 -4.61
N LEU A 155 5.23 3.68 -4.03
CA LEU A 155 5.07 2.27 -4.38
C LEU A 155 3.83 2.15 -5.23
N VAL A 156 4.01 1.83 -6.52
CA VAL A 156 2.92 1.81 -7.51
C VAL A 156 2.77 0.39 -8.07
N PRO A 157 1.86 -0.42 -7.52
CA PRO A 157 1.56 -1.74 -8.05
C PRO A 157 0.85 -1.68 -9.41
N TYR A 158 1.33 -2.48 -10.36
CA TYR A 158 0.88 -2.50 -11.74
C TYR A 158 1.11 -3.88 -12.39
N ALA A 159 0.52 -4.08 -13.57
CA ALA A 159 0.80 -5.23 -14.41
C ALA A 159 2.01 -4.94 -15.31
N GLU A 160 3.13 -5.61 -15.06
CA GLU A 160 4.34 -5.48 -15.89
C GLU A 160 4.36 -6.53 -16.99
N LYS A 161 4.75 -6.15 -18.21
CA LYS A 161 5.18 -7.08 -19.25
C LYS A 161 6.67 -6.94 -19.54
N VAL A 162 7.33 -8.07 -19.77
CA VAL A 162 8.77 -8.16 -20.03
C VAL A 162 9.01 -9.12 -21.19
N ASP A 163 9.76 -8.67 -22.19
CA ASP A 163 10.25 -9.55 -23.26
C ASP A 163 11.54 -10.21 -22.78
N GLU A 164 11.44 -11.50 -22.47
CA GLU A 164 12.53 -12.25 -21.86
C GLU A 164 13.54 -12.74 -22.91
N SER A 165 14.75 -13.09 -22.45
CA SER A 165 15.84 -13.50 -23.34
C SER A 165 15.57 -14.76 -24.17
N ASP A 166 14.59 -15.57 -23.77
CA ASP A 166 14.12 -16.76 -24.49
C ASP A 166 13.08 -16.42 -25.57
N GLY A 167 12.78 -15.14 -25.78
CA GLY A 167 11.83 -14.65 -26.78
C GLY A 167 10.37 -14.74 -26.34
N ILE A 168 10.10 -15.08 -25.09
CA ILE A 168 8.74 -15.18 -24.54
C ILE A 168 8.43 -13.93 -23.72
N THR A 169 7.37 -13.21 -24.09
CA THR A 169 6.83 -12.16 -23.24
C THR A 169 6.18 -12.75 -22.00
N ARG A 170 6.64 -12.33 -20.82
CA ARG A 170 6.08 -12.71 -19.53
C ARG A 170 5.38 -11.53 -18.87
N TYR A 171 4.39 -11.83 -18.05
CA TYR A 171 3.56 -10.87 -17.33
C TYR A 171 3.72 -11.05 -15.84
N TYR A 172 3.78 -9.96 -15.09
CA TYR A 172 4.05 -9.99 -13.66
C TYR A 172 3.11 -9.05 -12.91
N ASP A 173 2.65 -9.50 -11.75
CA ASP A 173 2.19 -8.61 -10.70
C ASP A 173 3.42 -7.93 -10.08
N ALA A 174 3.56 -6.65 -10.35
CA ALA A 174 4.77 -5.90 -10.07
C ALA A 174 4.50 -4.63 -9.26
N ILE A 175 5.50 -4.17 -8.52
CA ILE A 175 5.49 -2.89 -7.81
C ILE A 175 6.62 -2.03 -8.35
N ALA A 176 6.28 -0.93 -9.00
CA ALA A 176 7.26 0.09 -9.32
C ALA A 176 7.67 0.82 -8.02
N VAL A 177 8.92 0.64 -7.62
CA VAL A 177 9.52 1.30 -6.46
C VAL A 177 10.23 2.56 -6.94
N ILE A 178 9.62 3.71 -6.70
CA ILE A 178 10.07 5.00 -7.21
C ILE A 178 10.54 5.88 -6.05
N ASN A 179 11.76 6.40 -6.13
CA ASN A 179 12.27 7.31 -5.09
C ASN A 179 11.76 8.74 -5.25
N GLU A 180 12.12 9.60 -4.28
CA GLU A 180 11.73 11.00 -4.22
C GLU A 180 12.25 11.86 -5.38
N ASN A 181 13.30 11.41 -6.08
CA ASN A 181 13.86 12.06 -7.26
C ASN A 181 13.15 11.64 -8.57
N GLY A 182 12.18 10.72 -8.50
CA GLY A 182 11.50 10.13 -9.65
C GLY A 182 12.30 9.04 -10.36
N GLU A 183 13.32 8.48 -9.71
CA GLU A 183 14.08 7.34 -10.24
C GLU A 183 13.34 6.05 -9.93
N LEU A 184 13.22 5.18 -10.93
CA LEU A 184 12.72 3.82 -10.71
C LEU A 184 13.87 3.00 -10.12
N LEU A 185 13.81 2.73 -8.82
CA LEU A 185 14.81 1.92 -8.12
C LEU A 185 14.71 0.45 -8.54
N ASN A 186 13.47 -0.04 -8.68
CA ASN A 186 13.20 -1.39 -9.14
C ASN A 186 11.76 -1.52 -9.65
N SER A 187 11.52 -2.52 -10.52
CA SER A 187 10.19 -3.09 -10.71
C SER A 187 10.16 -4.43 -9.99
N TYR A 188 9.62 -4.43 -8.77
CA TYR A 188 9.61 -5.60 -7.90
C TYR A 188 8.51 -6.56 -8.36
N LYS A 189 8.90 -7.71 -8.92
CA LYS A 189 7.99 -8.73 -9.44
C LYS A 189 7.68 -9.76 -8.35
N LYS A 190 6.40 -9.97 -8.05
CA LYS A 190 5.89 -10.84 -6.98
C LYS A 190 6.44 -12.26 -7.12
N THR A 191 7.03 -12.78 -6.04
CA THR A 191 7.67 -14.11 -5.99
C THR A 191 6.75 -15.21 -5.48
N GLN A 192 5.66 -14.87 -4.77
CA GLN A 192 4.67 -15.81 -4.26
C GLN A 192 3.27 -15.46 -4.79
N LEU A 193 2.71 -16.31 -5.67
CA LEU A 193 1.39 -16.08 -6.28
C LEU A 193 0.26 -16.74 -5.47
N TYR A 194 -0.82 -15.99 -5.23
CA TYR A 194 -1.98 -16.41 -4.45
C TYR A 194 -3.00 -17.18 -5.28
N GLY A 195 -3.19 -18.46 -4.96
CA GLY A 195 -4.23 -19.26 -5.58
C GLY A 195 -4.05 -19.49 -7.08
N GLN A 196 -5.07 -20.08 -7.71
CA GLN A 196 -4.98 -20.47 -9.12
C GLN A 196 -5.10 -19.27 -10.06
N GLN A 197 -5.98 -18.31 -9.75
CA GLN A 197 -6.23 -17.15 -10.59
C GLN A 197 -4.95 -16.34 -10.86
N GLU A 198 -4.14 -16.06 -9.84
CA GLU A 198 -2.87 -15.35 -10.04
C GLU A 198 -1.88 -16.19 -10.86
N ARG A 199 -1.83 -17.51 -10.66
CA ARG A 199 -0.95 -18.40 -11.43
C ARG A 199 -1.37 -18.52 -12.90
N ASP A 200 -2.64 -18.27 -13.22
CA ASP A 200 -3.14 -18.24 -14.60
C ASP A 200 -2.78 -16.90 -15.28
N ASN A 201 -2.64 -15.83 -14.51
CA ASN A 201 -2.42 -14.46 -15.01
C ASN A 201 -0.94 -14.05 -15.02
N TRP A 202 -0.14 -14.51 -14.05
CA TRP A 202 1.18 -13.98 -13.75
C TRP A 202 2.27 -15.05 -13.74
N SER A 203 3.46 -14.64 -14.15
CA SER A 203 4.69 -15.40 -13.97
C SER A 203 5.28 -15.13 -12.57
N PHE A 204 5.96 -16.13 -12.01
CA PHE A 204 6.71 -15.95 -10.76
C PHE A 204 7.90 -15.02 -10.99
N GLY A 205 8.01 -13.98 -10.16
CA GLY A 205 9.19 -13.15 -10.07
C GLY A 205 10.37 -13.87 -9.43
N THR A 206 11.54 -13.24 -9.47
CA THR A 206 12.73 -13.67 -8.73
C THR A 206 13.29 -12.44 -8.02
N SER A 207 13.55 -12.57 -6.72
CA SER A 207 14.06 -11.47 -5.90
C SER A 207 14.98 -12.00 -4.80
N ASP A 208 16.03 -11.25 -4.52
CA ASP A 208 16.87 -11.37 -3.33
C ASP A 208 16.33 -10.54 -2.15
N TYR A 209 15.10 -10.01 -2.28
CA TYR A 209 14.42 -9.12 -1.34
C TYR A 209 15.31 -7.93 -0.95
N PRO A 210 15.57 -7.02 -1.91
CA PRO A 210 16.46 -5.89 -1.69
C PRO A 210 15.80 -4.84 -0.78
N VAL A 211 16.64 -4.08 -0.10
CA VAL A 211 16.21 -2.95 0.75
C VAL A 211 16.49 -1.66 0.00
N TYR A 212 15.44 -0.85 -0.19
CA TYR A 212 15.49 0.38 -0.95
C TYR A 212 15.83 1.56 -0.04
N ASN A 213 16.69 2.44 -0.52
CA ASN A 213 16.98 3.69 0.18
C ASN A 213 15.99 4.78 -0.26
N ILE A 214 15.07 5.16 0.63
CA ILE A 214 14.05 6.18 0.38
C ILE A 214 14.21 7.27 1.43
N PHE A 215 14.51 8.51 1.04
CA PHE A 215 14.87 9.58 2.00
C PHE A 215 15.94 9.16 3.01
N ASN A 216 17.00 8.48 2.55
CA ASN A 216 18.05 7.89 3.40
C ASN A 216 17.55 6.85 4.43
N PHE A 217 16.31 6.37 4.30
CA PHE A 217 15.70 5.40 5.19
C PHE A 217 15.53 4.04 4.48
N PRO A 218 15.98 2.93 5.09
CA PRO A 218 15.93 1.59 4.47
C PRO A 218 14.52 0.98 4.53
N VAL A 219 13.91 0.80 3.36
CA VAL A 219 12.55 0.30 3.17
C VAL A 219 12.56 -1.02 2.39
N GLY A 220 12.00 -2.08 2.97
CA GLY A 220 11.68 -3.32 2.28
C GLY A 220 10.28 -3.28 1.67
N VAL A 221 10.07 -4.03 0.60
CA VAL A 221 8.77 -4.16 -0.07
C VAL A 221 8.44 -5.64 -0.22
N LEU A 222 7.18 -5.99 0.08
CA LEU A 222 6.56 -7.27 -0.23
C LEU A 222 5.26 -7.02 -1.00
N ASN A 223 4.70 -8.02 -1.67
CA ASN A 223 3.44 -7.88 -2.38
C ASN A 223 2.41 -8.91 -1.88
N CYS A 224 1.34 -8.40 -1.26
CA CYS A 224 0.15 -9.14 -0.81
C CYS A 224 0.47 -10.47 -0.14
N TYR A 225 0.29 -11.59 -0.84
CA TYR A 225 0.47 -12.94 -0.31
C TYR A 225 1.85 -13.18 0.30
N GLU A 226 2.88 -12.48 -0.17
CA GLU A 226 4.22 -12.52 0.42
C GLU A 226 4.26 -12.09 1.90
N CYS A 227 3.28 -11.29 2.34
CA CYS A 227 3.14 -10.88 3.74
C CYS A 227 2.78 -12.04 4.67
N GLU A 228 2.30 -13.17 4.15
CA GLU A 228 1.96 -14.36 4.94
C GLU A 228 3.18 -15.26 5.22
N PHE A 229 4.35 -14.96 4.63
CA PHE A 229 5.56 -15.78 4.72
C PHE A 229 6.60 -15.14 5.65
N PRO A 230 6.62 -15.43 6.97
CA PRO A 230 7.50 -14.79 7.97
C PRO A 230 8.99 -14.80 7.59
N GLU A 231 9.41 -15.77 6.78
CA GLU A 231 10.76 -15.89 6.23
C GLU A 231 11.14 -14.68 5.37
N LEU A 232 10.20 -14.12 4.60
CA LEU A 232 10.46 -12.98 3.72
C LEU A 232 10.66 -11.68 4.51
N GLN A 233 9.85 -11.46 5.55
CA GLN A 233 10.08 -10.33 6.47
C GLN A 233 11.39 -10.52 7.24
N ARG A 234 11.73 -11.76 7.62
CA ARG A 234 13.00 -12.06 8.26
C ARG A 234 14.18 -11.71 7.35
N ILE A 235 14.13 -12.11 6.07
CA ILE A 235 15.17 -11.79 5.09
C ILE A 235 15.31 -10.27 4.96
N LEU A 236 14.21 -9.54 4.76
CA LEU A 236 14.25 -8.07 4.66
C LEU A 236 14.82 -7.41 5.92
N ALA A 237 14.44 -7.88 7.11
CA ALA A 237 14.98 -7.37 8.37
C ALA A 237 16.49 -7.64 8.51
N LEU A 238 16.95 -8.82 8.10
CA LEU A 238 18.38 -9.17 8.08
C LEU A 238 19.17 -8.37 7.03
N ASN A 239 18.54 -8.06 5.88
CA ASN A 239 19.09 -7.18 4.85
C ASN A 239 19.08 -5.69 5.28
N GLY A 240 18.57 -5.37 6.48
CA GLY A 240 18.67 -4.05 7.08
C GLY A 240 17.42 -3.18 6.93
N ALA A 241 16.29 -3.72 6.45
CA ALA A 241 15.03 -2.98 6.40
C ALA A 241 14.63 -2.47 7.79
N LYS A 242 14.25 -1.20 7.87
CA LYS A 242 13.68 -0.58 9.10
C LYS A 242 12.18 -0.37 9.00
N LEU A 243 11.65 -0.40 7.78
CA LEU A 243 10.22 -0.48 7.45
C LEU A 243 10.04 -1.54 6.36
N ILE A 244 8.99 -2.34 6.46
CA ILE A 244 8.52 -3.20 5.36
C ILE A 244 7.12 -2.73 4.99
N VAL A 245 6.90 -2.46 3.70
CA VAL A 245 5.58 -2.07 3.18
C VAL A 245 5.07 -3.18 2.27
N GLY A 246 3.87 -3.66 2.56
CA GLY A 246 3.17 -4.66 1.75
C GLY A 246 1.90 -4.09 1.15
N PRO A 247 1.90 -3.57 -0.09
CA PRO A 247 0.67 -3.39 -0.86
C PRO A 247 -0.14 -4.67 -0.90
N THR A 248 -1.45 -4.59 -0.66
CA THR A 248 -2.36 -5.75 -0.68
C THR A 248 -3.68 -5.38 -1.34
N ALA A 249 -4.39 -6.38 -1.86
CA ALA A 249 -5.78 -6.29 -2.29
C ALA A 249 -6.60 -7.48 -1.74
N ALA A 250 -6.47 -7.76 -0.45
CA ALA A 250 -7.17 -8.86 0.20
C ALA A 250 -8.70 -8.64 0.20
N ASP A 251 -9.42 -9.70 -0.17
CA ASP A 251 -10.84 -9.75 -0.50
C ASP A 251 -11.76 -9.77 0.73
N ASN A 252 -11.40 -10.48 1.79
CA ASN A 252 -12.24 -10.64 2.99
C ASN A 252 -11.47 -10.43 4.30
N TYR A 253 -12.12 -9.81 5.27
CA TYR A 253 -11.69 -9.89 6.66
C TYR A 253 -12.24 -11.19 7.28
N TYR A 254 -11.37 -11.99 7.90
CA TYR A 254 -11.82 -13.06 8.78
C TYR A 254 -12.25 -12.43 10.12
N ARG A 255 -13.49 -12.66 10.53
CA ARG A 255 -13.89 -12.51 11.94
C ARG A 255 -13.34 -13.70 12.71
N LEU A 256 -12.65 -13.45 13.81
CA LEU A 256 -12.32 -14.54 14.72
C LEU A 256 -13.62 -15.07 15.34
N PRO A 257 -13.66 -16.34 15.80
CA PRO A 257 -14.86 -16.90 16.40
C PRO A 257 -15.42 -16.11 17.61
N ASP A 258 -14.61 -15.22 18.19
CA ASP A 258 -14.94 -14.33 19.31
C ASP A 258 -15.32 -12.88 18.91
N GLY A 259 -15.38 -12.58 17.60
CA GLY A 259 -15.83 -11.30 17.06
C GLY A 259 -14.72 -10.43 16.49
#